data_AF-A0A4Q6E0B2-F1
#
_entry.id   AF-A0A4Q6E0B2-F1
#
_cell.length_a   1.000
_cell.length_b   1.000
_cell.length_c   1.000
_cell.angle_alpha   90.00
_cell.angle_beta   90.00
_cell.angle_gamma   90.00
#
_symmetry.space_group_name_H-M   'P 1'
#
loop_
_entity.id
_entity.type
_entity.pdbx_description
1 polymer ?
#
loop_
_entity_poly.entity_id
_entity_poly.type
_entity_poly.pdbx_seq_one_letter_code
_entity_poly.pdbx_strand_id
1 'polypeptide(L)'
;MMEVKIIRVSDNEFIDAQIKRGVKKNIPSIQDGWRFNFQKHSQKKDTQTYVLATNDNEDVIEGCLIFTMKDKIEPYMSFIEIAPHNRGNTKRYDLVAGCLISFACWLSFTYGSGDYLGWLAFDVLEENEEDQIKLMT
;
A
#
# COMPACT_ATOMS: atom_id res chain seq x y z
N MET A 1 -11.29 -9.53 -0.16
CA MET A 1 -10.99 -9.04 1.19
C MET A 1 -10.03 -10.03 1.80
N MET A 2 -9.00 -9.56 2.51
CA MET A 2 -7.97 -10.39 3.14
C MET A 2 -7.84 -9.98 4.60
N GLU A 3 -7.98 -10.92 5.53
CA GLU A 3 -7.74 -10.68 6.94
C GLU A 3 -6.24 -10.68 7.24
N VAL A 4 -5.81 -9.73 8.05
CA VAL A 4 -4.42 -9.56 8.49
C VAL A 4 -4.39 -9.16 9.96
N LYS A 5 -3.20 -9.23 10.58
CA LYS A 5 -2.97 -8.69 11.92
C LYS A 5 -1.88 -7.63 11.87
N ILE A 6 -2.14 -6.50 12.51
CA ILE A 6 -1.16 -5.42 12.73
C ILE A 6 -0.88 -5.31 14.24
N ILE A 7 0.20 -4.65 14.64
CA ILE A 7 0.55 -4.52 16.05
C ILE A 7 0.21 -3.12 16.53
N ARG A 8 -0.59 -2.99 17.59
CA ARG A 8 -0.77 -1.70 18.27
C ARG A 8 0.45 -1.41 19.14
N VAL A 9 1.09 -0.27 18.92
CA VAL A 9 2.38 0.03 19.55
C VAL A 9 2.27 0.32 21.05
N SER A 10 1.13 0.83 21.53
CA SER A 10 0.96 1.23 22.93
C SER A 10 1.07 0.07 23.92
N ASP A 11 0.69 -1.13 23.51
CA ASP A 11 0.60 -2.33 24.35
C ASP A 11 1.14 -3.59 23.67
N ASN A 12 1.64 -3.48 22.44
CA ASN A 12 2.20 -4.57 21.64
C ASN A 12 1.20 -5.70 21.34
N GLU A 13 -0.10 -5.37 21.31
CA GLU A 13 -1.17 -6.31 21.01
C GLU A 13 -1.41 -6.46 19.51
N PHE A 14 -1.74 -7.68 19.08
CA PHE A 14 -2.16 -7.93 17.70
C PHE A 14 -3.61 -7.52 17.51
N ILE A 15 -3.86 -6.63 16.55
CA ILE A 15 -5.18 -6.12 16.20
C ILE A 15 -5.61 -6.71 14.85
N ASP A 16 -6.84 -7.19 14.81
CA ASP A 16 -7.46 -7.68 13.59
C ASP A 16 -7.75 -6.51 12.63
N ALA A 17 -7.32 -6.69 11.39
CA ALA A 17 -7.45 -5.71 10.33
C ALA A 17 -7.72 -6.43 9.01
N GLN A 18 -8.13 -5.66 8.02
CA GLN A 18 -8.48 -6.18 6.71
C GLN A 18 -7.88 -5.33 5.61
N ILE A 19 -7.43 -6.00 4.54
CA ILE A 19 -7.09 -5.39 3.28
C ILE A 19 -8.25 -5.59 2.30
N LYS A 20 -8.80 -4.50 1.79
CA LYS A 20 -9.95 -4.49 0.88
C LYS A 20 -9.75 -3.51 -0.27
N ARG A 21 -10.60 -3.63 -1.30
CA ARG A 21 -10.61 -2.69 -2.43
C ARG A 21 -10.96 -1.29 -1.93
N GLY A 22 -10.18 -0.30 -2.34
CA GLY A 22 -10.48 1.10 -2.09
C GLY A 22 -11.73 1.54 -2.86
N VAL A 23 -12.67 2.18 -2.16
CA VAL A 23 -13.84 2.82 -2.76
C VAL A 23 -13.56 4.33 -2.84
N LYS A 24 -13.94 5.00 -3.93
CA LYS A 24 -13.58 6.42 -4.20
C LYS A 24 -13.71 7.38 -3.02
N LYS A 25 -14.68 7.17 -2.13
CA LYS A 25 -14.92 8.01 -0.95
C LYS A 25 -13.84 7.87 0.13
N ASN A 26 -13.18 6.71 0.20
CA ASN A 26 -12.25 6.33 1.27
C ASN A 26 -10.82 6.16 0.73
N ILE A 27 -10.50 6.78 -0.41
CA ILE A 27 -9.14 6.77 -0.96
C ILE A 27 -8.43 8.04 -0.49
N PRO A 28 -7.29 7.92 0.21
CA PRO A 28 -6.59 9.08 0.75
C PRO A 28 -6.00 9.99 -0.33
N SER A 29 -5.71 11.23 0.05
CA SER A 29 -5.13 12.23 -0.82
C SER A 29 -4.09 13.07 -0.06
N ILE A 30 -3.40 13.95 -0.79
CA ILE A 30 -2.48 14.92 -0.19
C ILE A 30 -3.16 15.88 0.80
N GLN A 31 -4.48 16.10 0.66
CA GLN A 31 -5.25 16.93 1.60
C GLN A 31 -5.38 16.27 2.98
N ASP A 32 -5.23 14.95 3.02
CA ASP A 32 -5.29 14.13 4.24
C ASP A 32 -3.90 13.92 4.87
N GLY A 33 -2.86 14.64 4.40
CA GLY A 33 -1.47 14.53 4.90
C GLY A 33 -0.66 13.38 4.30
N TRP A 34 -1.21 12.68 3.30
CA TRP A 34 -0.49 11.65 2.54
C TRP A 34 0.51 12.28 1.57
N ARG A 35 1.63 11.62 1.31
CA ARG A 35 2.60 12.11 0.32
C ARG A 35 2.12 11.81 -1.09
N PHE A 36 1.53 10.64 -1.31
CA PHE A 36 0.94 10.30 -2.60
C PHE A 36 -0.53 10.70 -2.68
N ASN A 37 -0.95 11.22 -3.84
CA ASN A 37 -2.35 11.49 -4.11
C ASN A 37 -3.04 10.22 -4.64
N PHE A 38 -3.40 9.29 -3.76
CA PHE A 38 -4.05 8.03 -4.16
C PHE A 38 -5.38 8.28 -4.88
N GLN A 39 -6.14 9.32 -4.51
CA GLN A 39 -7.39 9.68 -5.19
C GLN A 39 -7.17 10.00 -6.68
N LYS A 40 -6.07 10.69 -7.01
CA LYS A 40 -5.66 10.95 -8.40
C LYS A 40 -5.12 9.69 -9.07
N HIS A 41 -4.24 8.94 -8.40
CA HIS A 41 -3.54 7.80 -9.01
C HIS A 41 -4.44 6.58 -9.24
N SER A 42 -5.44 6.37 -8.40
CA SER A 42 -6.44 5.27 -8.50
C SER A 42 -7.34 5.35 -9.73
N GLN A 43 -7.35 6.47 -10.45
CA GLN A 43 -8.16 6.66 -11.65
C GLN A 43 -7.45 6.20 -12.93
N LYS A 44 -6.18 5.82 -12.84
CA LYS A 44 -5.42 5.29 -13.98
C LYS A 44 -5.95 3.92 -14.39
N LYS A 45 -5.92 3.63 -15.70
CA LYS A 45 -6.30 2.32 -16.25
C LYS A 45 -5.40 1.22 -15.68
N ASP A 46 -5.96 0.01 -15.60
CA ASP A 46 -5.26 -1.21 -15.17
C ASP A 46 -4.65 -1.12 -13.76
N THR A 47 -5.15 -0.19 -12.93
CA THR A 47 -4.75 -0.04 -11.53
C THR A 47 -5.80 -0.60 -10.58
N GLN A 48 -5.29 -1.03 -9.44
CA GLN A 48 -6.03 -1.73 -8.40
C GLN A 48 -5.65 -1.13 -7.05
N THR A 49 -6.54 -0.32 -6.50
CA THR A 49 -6.32 0.33 -5.19
C THR A 49 -6.85 -0.54 -4.07
N TYR A 50 -6.03 -0.71 -3.05
CA TYR A 50 -6.32 -1.45 -1.83
C TYR A 50 -6.02 -0.58 -0.61
N VAL A 51 -6.83 -0.74 0.42
CA VAL A 51 -6.70 -0.04 1.70
C VAL A 51 -6.67 -1.05 2.84
N LEU A 52 -5.87 -0.76 3.86
CA LEU A 52 -5.82 -1.49 5.13
C LEU A 52 -6.52 -0.64 6.20
N ALA A 53 -7.48 -1.24 6.90
CA ALA A 53 -8.12 -0.63 8.07
C ALA A 53 -8.34 -1.70 9.14
N THR A 54 -8.38 -1.28 10.41
CA THR A 54 -8.73 -2.17 11.53
C THR A 54 -10.21 -2.55 11.47
N ASN A 55 -10.56 -3.74 11.95
CA ASN A 55 -11.95 -4.22 11.95
C ASN A 55 -12.85 -3.37 12.87
N ASP A 56 -12.27 -2.77 13.92
CA ASP A 56 -12.99 -1.88 14.84
C ASP A 56 -13.30 -0.49 14.26
N ASN A 57 -12.57 -0.07 13.22
CA ASN A 57 -12.73 1.23 12.60
C ASN A 57 -12.28 1.21 11.14
N GLU A 58 -13.24 0.89 10.26
CA GLU A 58 -12.99 0.78 8.81
C GLU A 58 -12.88 2.14 8.08
N ASP A 59 -13.29 3.22 8.74
CA ASP A 59 -13.25 4.58 8.16
C ASP A 59 -11.85 5.21 8.25
N VAL A 60 -11.02 4.72 9.19
CA VAL A 60 -9.63 5.15 9.31
C VAL A 60 -8.74 4.23 8.48
N ILE A 61 -8.22 4.76 7.38
CA ILE A 61 -7.25 4.06 6.55
C ILE A 61 -5.89 4.10 7.23
N GLU A 62 -5.35 2.93 7.54
CA GLU A 62 -4.05 2.75 8.19
C GLU A 62 -2.91 2.66 7.16
N GLY A 63 -3.21 2.20 5.95
CA GLY A 63 -2.28 2.10 4.83
C GLY A 63 -3.00 1.96 3.48
N CYS A 64 -2.34 2.34 2.40
CA CYS A 64 -2.89 2.32 1.05
C CYS A 64 -1.87 1.78 0.04
N LEU A 65 -2.35 1.00 -0.93
CA LEU A 65 -1.59 0.33 -1.97
C LEU A 65 -2.27 0.54 -3.32
N ILE A 66 -1.50 0.89 -4.35
CA ILE A 66 -1.93 0.79 -5.76
C ILE A 66 -1.06 -0.25 -6.43
N PHE A 67 -1.72 -1.29 -6.90
CA PHE A 67 -1.14 -2.36 -7.69
C PHE A 67 -1.53 -2.19 -9.16
N THR A 68 -0.62 -2.43 -10.08
CA THR A 68 -0.82 -2.26 -11.53
C THR A 68 -0.32 -3.49 -12.26
N MET A 69 -1.02 -3.89 -13.32
CA MET A 69 -0.54 -4.91 -14.26
C MET A 69 0.08 -4.21 -15.49
N LYS A 70 1.40 -4.06 -15.52
CA LYS A 70 2.12 -3.52 -16.68
C LYS A 70 2.01 -4.49 -17.85
N ASP A 71 1.62 -3.96 -19.02
CA ASP A 71 1.33 -4.72 -20.24
C ASP A 71 0.41 -5.94 -20.02
N LYS A 72 -0.44 -5.88 -18.98
CA LYS A 72 -1.35 -6.94 -18.54
C LYS A 72 -0.67 -8.24 -18.05
N ILE A 73 0.66 -8.27 -17.94
CA ILE A 73 1.41 -9.49 -17.58
C ILE A 73 2.32 -9.32 -16.37
N GLU A 74 2.88 -8.11 -16.14
CA GLU A 74 3.86 -7.84 -15.10
C GLU A 74 3.20 -7.18 -13.88
N PRO A 75 3.22 -7.83 -12.70
CA PRO A 75 2.79 -7.25 -11.44
C PRO A 75 3.71 -6.12 -10.98
N TYR A 76 3.12 -4.97 -10.70
CA TYR A 76 3.87 -3.79 -10.29
C TYR A 76 3.18 -3.06 -9.12
N MET A 77 3.90 -2.86 -8.02
CA MET A 77 3.45 -2.05 -6.89
C MET A 77 3.74 -0.58 -7.19
N SER A 78 2.75 0.12 -7.76
CA SER A 78 2.91 1.51 -8.19
C SER A 78 3.06 2.51 -7.07
N PHE A 79 2.27 2.36 -6.00
CA PHE A 79 2.32 3.24 -4.85
C PHE A 79 2.00 2.44 -3.60
N ILE A 80 2.75 2.67 -2.54
CA ILE A 80 2.47 2.14 -1.21
C ILE A 80 2.81 3.21 -0.19
N GLU A 81 1.93 3.42 0.77
CA GLU A 81 2.16 4.35 1.86
C GLU A 81 1.38 3.93 3.10
N ILE A 82 1.91 4.27 4.27
CA ILE A 82 1.21 4.15 5.55
C ILE A 82 0.65 5.51 5.97
N ALA A 83 -0.47 5.49 6.68
CA ALA A 83 -1.16 6.70 7.10
C ALA A 83 -0.25 7.64 7.90
N PRO A 84 -0.48 8.97 7.85
CA PRO A 84 0.37 9.95 8.51
C PRO A 84 0.61 9.68 10.00
N HIS A 85 -0.41 9.21 10.72
CA HIS A 85 -0.34 8.87 12.15
C HIS A 85 0.39 7.55 12.45
N ASN A 86 0.76 6.77 11.43
CA ASN A 86 1.58 5.56 11.56
C ASN A 86 3.05 5.78 11.15
N ARG A 87 3.48 7.03 10.90
CA ARG A 87 4.86 7.34 10.52
C ARG A 87 5.75 7.60 11.73
N GLY A 88 7.02 7.23 11.60
CA GLY A 88 8.07 7.54 12.58
C GLY A 88 7.89 6.83 13.93
N ASN A 89 8.50 7.40 14.97
CA ASN A 89 8.58 6.76 16.30
C ASN A 89 7.28 6.86 17.12
N THR A 90 6.33 7.69 16.70
CA THR A 90 5.03 7.88 17.37
C THR A 90 3.90 7.14 16.67
N LYS A 91 4.23 6.12 15.85
CA LYS A 91 3.25 5.33 15.10
C LYS A 91 2.24 4.64 16.02
N ARG A 92 0.96 4.65 15.63
CA ARG A 92 -0.10 3.92 16.35
C ARG A 92 -0.02 2.42 16.11
N TYR A 93 0.22 2.03 14.87
CA TYR A 93 0.34 0.63 14.46
C TYR A 93 1.67 0.33 13.77
N ASP A 94 2.19 -0.86 14.04
CA ASP A 94 3.31 -1.46 13.34
C ASP A 94 2.82 -2.53 12.34
N LEU A 95 3.72 -2.98 11.46
CA LEU A 95 3.50 -4.00 10.42
C LEU A 95 2.52 -3.63 9.30
N VAL A 96 1.90 -2.46 9.32
CA VAL A 96 0.96 -2.00 8.27
C VAL A 96 1.58 -2.10 6.87
N ALA A 97 2.79 -1.55 6.68
CA ALA A 97 3.49 -1.63 5.40
C ALA A 97 3.83 -3.09 5.02
N GLY A 98 4.29 -3.88 6.00
CA GLY A 98 4.61 -5.29 5.80
C GLY A 98 3.40 -6.08 5.29
N CYS A 99 2.24 -5.91 5.90
CA CYS A 99 1.00 -6.55 5.46
C CYS A 99 0.62 -6.17 4.02
N LEU A 100 0.74 -4.88 3.66
CA LEU A 100 0.45 -4.42 2.30
C LEU A 100 1.44 -4.99 1.27
N ILE A 101 2.74 -5.04 1.59
CA ILE A 101 3.76 -5.62 0.72
C ILE A 101 3.52 -7.12 0.55
N SER A 102 3.29 -7.86 1.63
CA SER A 102 2.97 -9.29 1.57
C SER A 102 1.71 -9.55 0.75
N PHE A 103 0.70 -8.70 0.86
CA PHE A 103 -0.49 -8.77 0.03
C PHE A 103 -0.20 -8.48 -1.44
N ALA A 104 0.64 -7.50 -1.76
CA ALA A 104 1.09 -7.24 -3.13
C ALA A 104 1.87 -8.43 -3.73
N CYS A 105 2.70 -9.11 -2.94
CA CYS A 105 3.35 -10.35 -3.36
C CYS A 105 2.33 -11.47 -3.62
N TRP A 106 1.29 -11.60 -2.78
CA TRP A 106 0.22 -12.56 -3.06
C TRP A 106 -0.53 -12.22 -4.37
N LEU A 107 -0.75 -10.92 -4.65
CA LEU A 107 -1.32 -10.48 -5.92
C LEU A 107 -0.42 -10.84 -7.11
N SER A 108 0.90 -10.80 -6.98
CA SER A 108 1.81 -11.17 -8.09
C SER A 108 1.72 -12.67 -8.44
N PHE A 109 1.48 -13.55 -7.46
CA PHE A 109 1.16 -14.96 -7.73
C PHE A 109 -0.22 -15.15 -8.37
N THR A 110 -1.15 -14.25 -8.09
CA THR A 110 -2.54 -14.34 -8.57
C THR A 110 -2.68 -13.82 -10.00
N TYR A 111 -2.01 -12.72 -10.33
CA TYR A 111 -2.19 -11.99 -11.59
C TYR A 111 -0.97 -12.01 -12.51
N GLY A 112 0.23 -12.27 -11.98
CA GLY A 112 1.43 -12.41 -12.80
C GLY A 112 1.32 -13.59 -13.76
N SER A 113 1.99 -13.49 -14.90
CA SER A 113 1.96 -14.54 -15.92
C SER A 113 3.30 -14.67 -16.64
N GLY A 114 3.54 -15.85 -17.23
CA GLY A 114 4.84 -16.16 -17.86
C GLY A 114 5.98 -16.02 -16.85
N ASP A 115 7.02 -15.29 -17.26
CA ASP A 115 8.22 -15.06 -16.44
C ASP A 115 7.96 -14.17 -15.21
N TYR A 116 6.82 -13.49 -15.16
CA TYR A 116 6.45 -12.60 -14.06
C TYR A 116 5.54 -13.27 -13.00
N LEU A 117 5.27 -14.57 -13.11
CA LEU A 117 4.46 -15.28 -12.11
C LEU A 117 5.14 -15.23 -10.74
N GLY A 118 4.49 -14.60 -9.76
CA GLY A 118 5.06 -14.42 -8.41
C GLY A 118 6.11 -13.31 -8.32
N TRP A 119 6.45 -12.65 -9.43
CA TRP A 119 7.40 -11.53 -9.44
C TRP A 119 6.68 -10.22 -9.18
N LEU A 120 7.07 -9.50 -8.12
CA LEU A 120 6.55 -8.16 -7.82
C LEU A 120 7.65 -7.12 -8.02
N ALA A 121 7.49 -6.27 -9.02
CA ALA A 121 8.39 -5.14 -9.25
C ALA A 121 7.86 -3.84 -8.60
N PHE A 122 8.78 -2.95 -8.22
CA PHE A 122 8.50 -1.60 -7.76
C PHE A 122 9.76 -0.74 -7.90
N ASP A 123 9.57 0.57 -8.03
CA ASP A 123 10.65 1.55 -8.08
C ASP A 123 10.61 2.46 -6.85
N VAL A 124 11.76 2.99 -6.47
CA VAL A 124 11.86 4.06 -5.46
C VAL A 124 11.45 5.38 -6.12
N LEU A 125 10.56 6.12 -5.47
CA LEU A 125 10.12 7.44 -5.90
C LEU A 125 10.50 8.46 -4.84
N GLU A 126 11.32 9.43 -5.21
CA GLU A 126 11.66 10.59 -4.39
C GLU A 126 11.01 11.85 -4.96
N GLU A 127 10.87 12.88 -4.12
CA GLU A 127 10.35 14.18 -4.56
C GLU A 127 11.34 14.89 -5.50
N ASN A 128 12.65 14.77 -5.20
CA ASN A 128 13.72 15.29 -6.04
C ASN A 128 14.42 14.14 -6.77
N GLU A 129 14.62 14.30 -8.08
CA GLU A 129 15.31 13.31 -8.92
C GLU A 129 16.75 13.03 -8.43
N GLU A 130 17.44 14.02 -7.89
CA GLU A 130 18.78 13.86 -7.32
C GLU A 130 18.82 12.86 -6.16
N ASP A 131 17.78 12.84 -5.32
CA ASP A 131 17.71 11.94 -4.17
C ASP A 131 17.40 10.51 -4.63
N GLN A 132 16.59 10.36 -5.69
CA GLN A 132 16.36 9.07 -6.32
C GLN A 132 17.67 8.50 -6.89
N ILE A 133 18.47 9.31 -7.59
CA ILE A 133 19.74 8.87 -8.18
C ILE A 133 20.71 8.36 -7.10
N LYS A 134 20.81 9.05 -5.95
CA LYS A 134 21.68 8.63 -4.83
C LYS A 134 21.33 7.25 -4.27
N LEU A 135 20.07 6.83 -4.37
CA LEU A 135 19.60 5.52 -3.87
C LEU A 135 19.84 4.38 -4.86
N MET A 136 20.16 4.68 -6.12
CA MET A 136 20.41 3.68 -7.17
C MET A 136 21.91 3.42 -7.42
N THR A 137 22.80 4.14 -6.74
CA THR A 137 24.27 4.03 -6.84
C THR A 137 24.86 3.43 -5.57
#